data_AF-A0AA39VLL2-F1
#
_entry.id   AF-A0AA39VLL2-F1
#
_cell.length_a   1.000
_cell.length_b   1.000
_cell.length_c   1.000
_cell.angle_alpha   90.00
_cell.angle_beta   90.00
_cell.angle_gamma   90.00
#
_symmetry.space_group_name_H-M   'P 1'
#
loop_
_entity.id
_entity.type
_entity.pdbx_description
1 polymer ?
#
loop_
_entity_poly.entity_id
_entity_poly.type
_entity_poly.pdbx_seq_one_letter_code
_entity_poly.pdbx_strand_id
1 'polypeptide(L)'
;MTLALVSALVGSLLGLELDPTFNEPLLSTSLQDFWGRRWNLVATNILRLTVYEPTKKMFTNVFGHRWATSPAVVTTFLASGLIHELMFYHMVRMKPTGEITVCFFLLHGMCVAVEIELKKTFKKWRFPRMISMSLTLGFMVKTSTWFWFPIIKRLMVTGEYC
;
A
#
# COMPACT_ATOMS: atom_id res chain seq x y z
N MET A 1 -9.23 -6.36 -15.87
CA MET A 1 -10.37 -7.13 -16.42
C MET A 1 -10.29 -8.62 -16.05
N THR A 2 -9.12 -9.25 -16.14
CA THR A 2 -8.92 -10.68 -15.83
C THR A 2 -9.18 -11.06 -14.35
N LEU A 3 -8.62 -10.33 -13.38
CA LEU A 3 -8.80 -10.63 -11.96
C LEU A 3 -10.26 -10.48 -11.48
N ALA A 4 -10.98 -9.46 -11.97
CA ALA A 4 -12.39 -9.27 -11.62
C ALA A 4 -13.28 -10.39 -12.15
N LEU A 5 -13.00 -10.88 -13.36
CA LEU A 5 -13.69 -12.04 -13.95
C LEU A 5 -13.37 -13.33 -13.19
N VAL A 6 -12.10 -13.55 -12.81
CA VAL A 6 -11.71 -14.71 -12.01
C VAL A 6 -12.34 -14.67 -10.63
N SER A 7 -12.35 -13.52 -9.94
CA SER A 7 -13.05 -13.36 -8.66
C SER A 7 -14.56 -13.56 -8.80
N ALA A 8 -15.18 -13.06 -9.86
CA ALA A 8 -16.61 -13.30 -10.11
C ALA A 8 -16.90 -14.80 -10.37
N LEU A 9 -16.04 -15.49 -11.10
CA LEU A 9 -16.16 -16.92 -11.40
C LEU A 9 -15.97 -17.78 -10.14
N VAL A 10 -14.92 -17.51 -9.36
CA VAL A 10 -14.65 -18.21 -8.09
C VAL A 10 -15.75 -17.93 -7.08
N GLY A 11 -16.24 -16.69 -7.00
CA GLY A 11 -17.34 -16.33 -6.12
C GLY A 11 -18.65 -17.00 -6.51
N SER A 12 -18.95 -17.07 -7.82
CA SER A 12 -20.10 -17.79 -8.35
C SER A 12 -20.02 -19.30 -8.13
N LEU A 13 -18.82 -19.90 -8.23
CA LEU A 13 -18.63 -21.35 -8.06
C LEU A 13 -18.67 -21.78 -6.60
N LEU A 14 -18.18 -20.94 -5.69
CA LEU A 14 -18.09 -21.24 -4.25
C LEU A 14 -19.26 -20.65 -3.43
N GLY A 15 -20.17 -19.90 -4.06
CA GLY A 15 -21.26 -19.20 -3.37
C GLY A 15 -20.76 -18.10 -2.42
N LEU A 16 -19.55 -17.58 -2.66
CA LEU A 16 -18.90 -16.56 -1.85
C LEU A 16 -18.92 -15.24 -2.61
N GLU A 17 -19.58 -14.21 -2.07
CA GLU A 17 -19.36 -12.83 -2.56
C GLU A 17 -17.92 -12.43 -2.23
N LEU A 18 -17.04 -12.51 -3.22
CA LEU A 18 -15.66 -12.05 -3.08
C LEU A 18 -15.65 -10.53 -3.16
N ASP A 19 -15.24 -9.89 -2.07
CA ASP A 19 -15.05 -8.44 -2.03
C ASP A 19 -14.15 -7.98 -3.19
N PRO A 20 -14.49 -6.89 -3.87
CA PRO A 20 -13.70 -6.40 -4.99
C PRO A 20 -12.27 -6.08 -4.52
N THR A 21 -11.27 -6.62 -5.22
CA THR A 21 -9.86 -6.42 -4.88
C THR A 21 -9.46 -4.94 -4.96
N PHE A 22 -10.12 -4.15 -5.82
CA PHE A 22 -9.90 -2.72 -5.97
C PHE A 22 -11.25 -2.00 -5.93
N ASN A 23 -11.29 -0.85 -5.26
CA ASN A 23 -12.48 -0.01 -5.15
C ASN A 23 -12.16 1.41 -5.66
N GLU A 24 -12.27 1.61 -6.97
CA GLU A 24 -12.08 2.91 -7.64
C GLU A 24 -10.87 3.71 -7.10
N PRO A 25 -9.63 3.17 -7.21
CA PRO A 25 -8.44 3.80 -6.62
C PRO A 25 -8.15 5.20 -7.16
N LEU A 26 -8.62 5.52 -8.37
CA LEU A 26 -8.50 6.85 -8.97
C LEU A 26 -9.35 7.91 -8.25
N LEU A 27 -10.37 7.51 -7.49
CA LEU A 27 -11.20 8.42 -6.71
C LEU A 27 -10.66 8.67 -5.29
N SER A 28 -9.44 8.21 -5.00
CA SER A 28 -8.80 8.38 -3.70
C SER A 28 -8.54 9.84 -3.41
N THR A 29 -9.06 10.32 -2.28
CA THR A 29 -8.88 11.70 -1.84
C THR A 29 -7.68 11.88 -0.93
N SER A 30 -7.05 10.79 -0.48
CA SER A 30 -5.93 10.82 0.46
C SER A 30 -5.12 9.53 0.38
N LEU A 31 -3.86 9.50 0.83
CA LEU A 31 -3.03 8.28 0.75
C LEU A 31 -3.58 7.19 1.66
N GLN A 32 -4.13 7.58 2.81
CA GLN A 32 -4.83 6.67 3.70
C GLN A 32 -6.05 6.02 3.02
N ASP A 33 -6.81 6.78 2.22
CA ASP A 33 -7.99 6.29 1.49
C ASP A 33 -7.57 5.35 0.35
N PHE A 34 -6.50 5.71 -0.37
CA PHE A 34 -5.92 4.87 -1.41
C PHE A 34 -5.49 3.51 -0.85
N TRP A 35 -4.54 3.49 0.09
CA TRP A 35 -3.95 2.25 0.60
C TRP A 35 -4.89 1.45 1.51
N GLY A 36 -5.76 2.13 2.26
CA GLY A 36 -6.59 1.47 3.27
C GLY A 36 -7.96 1.00 2.78
N ARG A 37 -8.49 1.57 1.69
CA ARG A 37 -9.91 1.37 1.31
C ARG A 37 -10.15 1.14 -0.18
N ARG A 38 -9.14 1.33 -1.02
CA ARG A 38 -9.33 1.34 -2.48
C ARG A 38 -8.33 0.50 -3.25
N TRP A 39 -7.13 0.34 -2.72
CA TRP A 39 -6.05 -0.43 -3.33
C TRP A 39 -5.88 -1.79 -2.67
N ASN A 40 -5.99 -2.87 -3.46
CA ASN A 40 -5.72 -4.25 -3.07
C ASN A 40 -6.28 -4.63 -1.68
N LEU A 41 -7.61 -4.62 -1.55
CA LEU A 41 -8.31 -4.85 -0.29
C LEU A 41 -7.98 -6.20 0.36
N VAL A 42 -7.71 -7.22 -0.46
CA VAL A 42 -7.29 -8.54 0.02
C VAL A 42 -5.94 -8.44 0.73
N ALA A 43 -4.92 -7.86 0.08
CA ALA A 43 -3.60 -7.67 0.71
C ALA A 43 -3.68 -6.75 1.93
N THR A 44 -4.47 -5.67 1.85
CA THR A 44 -4.69 -4.75 2.97
C THR A 44 -5.33 -5.46 4.16
N ASN A 45 -6.33 -6.32 3.95
CA ASN A 45 -6.95 -7.09 5.03
C ASN A 45 -5.99 -8.12 5.64
N ILE A 46 -5.22 -8.83 4.82
CA ILE A 46 -4.21 -9.77 5.31
C ILE A 46 -3.19 -9.04 6.18
N LEU A 47 -2.58 -7.97 5.67
CA LEU A 47 -1.61 -7.16 6.41
C LEU A 47 -2.22 -6.52 7.67
N ARG A 48 -3.50 -6.15 7.61
CA ARG A 48 -4.21 -5.62 8.78
C ARG A 48 -4.25 -6.64 9.91
N LEU A 49 -4.70 -7.86 9.62
CA LEU A 49 -4.88 -8.91 10.62
C LEU A 49 -3.53 -9.48 11.10
N THR A 50 -2.57 -9.61 10.20
CA THR A 50 -1.28 -10.29 10.49
C THR A 50 -0.20 -9.37 11.03
N VAL A 51 -0.21 -8.08 10.67
CA VAL A 51 0.85 -7.14 11.03
C VAL A 51 0.29 -5.96 11.81
N TYR A 52 -0.68 -5.23 11.24
CA TYR A 52 -1.13 -3.96 11.82
C TYR A 52 -1.75 -4.12 13.20
N GLU A 53 -2.75 -4.99 13.35
CA GLU A 53 -3.47 -5.21 14.62
C GLU A 53 -2.56 -5.74 15.75
N PRO A 54 -1.73 -6.79 15.55
CA PRO A 54 -0.82 -7.24 16.60
C PRO A 54 0.22 -6.17 16.96
N THR A 55 0.77 -5.48 15.96
CA THR A 55 1.76 -4.41 16.18
C THR A 55 1.14 -3.24 16.93
N LYS A 56 -0.07 -2.83 16.56
CA LYS A 56 -0.80 -1.76 17.25
C LYS A 56 -1.13 -2.16 18.69
N LYS A 57 -1.54 -3.41 18.94
CA LYS A 57 -1.80 -3.90 20.30
C LYS A 57 -0.53 -3.84 21.15
N MET A 58 0.59 -4.30 20.61
CA MET A 58 1.90 -4.24 21.28
C MET A 58 2.28 -2.79 21.62
N PHE A 59 2.24 -1.88 20.65
CA PHE A 59 2.57 -0.47 20.89
C PHE A 59 1.56 0.25 21.77
N THR A 60 0.29 -0.16 21.78
CA THR A 60 -0.72 0.40 22.69
C THR A 60 -0.37 0.10 24.14
N ASN A 61 0.10 -1.12 24.42
CA ASN A 61 0.51 -1.51 25.77
C ASN A 61 1.75 -0.74 26.25
N VAL A 62 2.64 -0.33 25.34
CA VAL A 62 3.91 0.34 25.68
C VAL A 62 3.78 1.87 25.71
N PHE A 63 3.17 2.47 24.68
CA PHE A 63 3.15 3.93 24.46
C PHE A 63 1.74 4.55 24.55
N GLY A 64 0.72 3.74 24.79
CA GLY A 64 -0.66 4.16 24.85
C GLY A 64 -1.34 4.28 23.48
N HIS A 65 -2.67 4.35 23.51
CA HIS A 65 -3.52 4.24 22.31
C HIS A 65 -3.35 5.39 21.29
N ARG A 66 -2.85 6.55 21.73
CA ARG A 66 -2.64 7.72 20.87
C ARG A 66 -1.45 7.55 19.93
N TRP A 67 -0.36 6.99 20.44
CA TRP A 67 0.92 6.87 19.74
C TRP A 67 1.10 5.53 19.04
N ALA A 68 0.26 4.53 19.33
CA ALA A 68 0.38 3.20 18.75
C ALA A 68 0.07 3.12 17.24
N THR A 69 -0.76 4.04 16.72
CA THR A 69 -1.21 3.98 15.32
C THR A 69 -0.08 4.24 14.33
N SER A 70 0.73 5.28 14.55
CA SER A 70 1.81 5.66 13.62
C SER A 70 2.89 4.58 13.43
N PRO A 71 3.49 4.01 14.49
CA PRO A 71 4.47 2.95 14.32
C PRO A 71 3.83 1.69 13.73
N ALA A 72 2.57 1.36 14.09
CA ALA A 72 1.88 0.23 13.47
C ALA A 72 1.68 0.40 11.96
N VAL A 73 1.36 1.61 11.48
CA VAL A 73 1.29 1.89 10.03
C VAL A 73 2.66 1.70 9.39
N VAL A 74 3.72 2.32 9.93
CA VAL A 74 5.07 2.22 9.35
C VAL A 74 5.54 0.76 9.30
N THR A 75 5.34 -0.02 10.36
CA THR A 75 5.68 -1.45 10.39
C THR A 75 4.89 -2.26 9.36
N THR A 76 3.60 -1.95 9.16
CA THR A 76 2.77 -2.62 8.16
C THR A 76 3.27 -2.37 6.74
N PHE A 77 3.67 -1.12 6.45
CA PHE A 77 4.25 -0.77 5.16
C PHE A 77 5.63 -1.40 4.95
N LEU A 78 6.47 -1.45 5.99
CA LEU A 78 7.74 -2.16 5.94
C LEU A 78 7.55 -3.64 5.60
N ALA A 79 6.65 -4.32 6.31
CA ALA A 79 6.32 -5.72 6.03
C ALA A 79 5.82 -5.92 4.60
N SER A 80 4.95 -5.02 4.11
CA SER A 80 4.52 -5.02 2.72
C SER A 80 5.70 -4.88 1.75
N GLY A 81 6.63 -3.95 2.01
CA GLY A 81 7.80 -3.75 1.17
C GLY A 81 8.71 -4.97 1.09
N LEU A 82 8.94 -5.65 2.21
CA LEU A 82 9.71 -6.89 2.27
C LEU A 82 9.03 -8.04 1.51
N ILE A 83 7.71 -8.17 1.64
CA ILE A 83 6.94 -9.18 0.89
C ILE A 83 7.04 -8.90 -0.62
N HIS A 84 6.91 -7.64 -1.04
CA HIS A 84 7.02 -7.28 -2.45
C HIS A 84 8.42 -7.55 -2.99
N GLU A 85 9.46 -7.26 -2.21
CA GLU A 85 10.83 -7.60 -2.58
C GLU A 85 11.01 -9.12 -2.75
N LEU A 86 10.50 -9.91 -1.80
CA LEU A 86 10.53 -11.37 -1.88
C LEU A 86 9.80 -11.87 -3.13
N MET A 87 8.65 -11.28 -3.48
CA MET A 87 7.92 -11.59 -4.69
C MET A 87 8.73 -11.27 -5.95
N PHE A 88 9.39 -10.11 -6.03
CA PHE A 88 10.23 -9.77 -7.18
C PHE A 88 11.42 -10.72 -7.35
N TYR A 89 12.04 -11.11 -6.23
CA TYR A 89 13.12 -12.10 -6.24
C TYR A 89 12.66 -13.44 -6.81
N HIS A 90 11.49 -13.93 -6.39
CA HIS A 90 10.99 -15.24 -6.83
C HIS A 90 10.40 -15.21 -8.24
N MET A 91 9.60 -14.21 -8.57
CA MET A 91 8.89 -14.14 -9.85
C MET A 91 9.78 -13.70 -11.01
N VAL A 92 10.69 -12.74 -10.76
CA VAL A 92 11.44 -12.07 -11.82
C VAL A 92 12.95 -12.35 -11.72
N ARG A 93 13.38 -13.18 -10.76
CA ARG A 93 14.80 -13.56 -10.52
C ARG A 93 15.75 -12.37 -10.37
N MET A 94 15.21 -11.19 -10.06
CA MET A 94 15.96 -9.99 -9.79
C MET A 94 16.67 -10.11 -8.45
N LYS A 95 17.98 -9.84 -8.41
CA LYS A 95 18.70 -9.76 -7.13
C LYS A 95 18.03 -8.71 -6.23
N PRO A 96 17.67 -9.07 -4.99
CA PRO A 96 17.00 -8.16 -4.07
C PRO A 96 18.04 -7.11 -3.67
N THR A 97 17.90 -5.88 -4.17
CA THR A 97 18.78 -4.79 -3.72
C THR A 97 18.32 -4.18 -2.40
N GLY A 98 17.18 -4.60 -1.84
CA GLY A 98 16.63 -4.11 -0.57
C GLY A 98 16.00 -2.73 -0.69
N GLU A 99 16.75 -1.84 -1.32
CA GLU A 99 16.63 -0.42 -1.09
C GLU A 99 15.42 0.17 -1.78
N ILE A 100 15.21 -0.12 -3.07
CA ILE A 100 14.24 0.63 -3.89
C ILE A 100 12.79 0.32 -3.47
N THR A 101 12.41 -0.96 -3.39
CA THR A 101 11.04 -1.39 -3.05
C THR A 101 10.71 -1.07 -1.60
N VAL A 102 11.60 -1.39 -0.65
CA VAL A 102 11.37 -1.11 0.76
C VAL A 102 11.30 0.40 1.01
N CYS A 103 12.18 1.21 0.38
CA CYS A 103 12.11 2.67 0.52
C CYS A 103 10.81 3.25 -0.03
N PHE A 104 10.29 2.73 -1.15
CA PHE A 104 8.98 3.15 -1.66
C PHE A 104 7.89 2.92 -0.62
N PHE A 105 7.76 1.71 -0.09
CA PHE A 105 6.72 1.43 0.90
C PHE A 105 6.93 2.18 2.22
N LEU A 106 8.17 2.31 2.70
CA LEU A 106 8.47 3.09 3.90
C LEU A 106 8.12 4.56 3.73
N LEU A 107 8.46 5.18 2.60
CA LEU A 107 8.08 6.56 2.30
C LEU A 107 6.57 6.74 2.35
N HIS A 108 5.82 5.85 1.68
CA HIS A 108 4.36 5.86 1.70
C HIS A 108 3.80 5.65 3.11
N GLY A 109 4.36 4.71 3.88
CA GLY A 109 3.96 4.45 5.26
C GLY A 109 4.17 5.65 6.18
N MET A 110 5.30 6.35 6.04
CA MET A 110 5.56 7.59 6.76
C MET A 110 4.59 8.70 6.34
N CYS A 111 4.35 8.88 5.05
CA CYS A 111 3.39 9.87 4.55
C CYS A 111 1.98 9.60 5.10
N VAL A 112 1.52 8.35 5.11
CA VAL A 112 0.22 7.96 5.69
C VAL A 112 0.19 8.20 7.20
N ALA A 113 1.27 7.88 7.92
CA ALA A 113 1.35 8.15 9.37
C ALA A 113 1.26 9.64 9.67
N VAL A 114 2.01 10.48 8.94
CA VAL A 114 1.94 11.95 9.05
C VAL A 114 0.54 12.44 8.70
N GLU A 115 -0.07 11.93 7.64
CA GLU A 115 -1.43 12.29 7.22
C GLU A 115 -2.46 11.97 8.32
N ILE A 116 -2.32 10.84 9.01
CA ILE A 116 -3.17 10.47 10.14
C ILE A 116 -3.02 11.46 11.30
N GLU A 117 -1.80 11.84 11.67
CA GLU A 117 -1.56 12.81 12.75
C GLU A 117 -2.04 14.22 12.39
N LEU A 118 -1.86 14.63 11.13
CA LEU A 118 -2.41 15.89 10.62
C LEU A 118 -3.94 15.88 10.67
N LYS A 119 -4.60 14.80 10.24
CA LYS A 119 -6.06 14.66 10.31
C LYS A 119 -6.58 14.64 11.75
N LYS A 120 -5.83 14.05 12.70
CA LYS A 120 -6.18 14.08 14.13
C LYS A 120 -6.12 15.50 14.70
N THR A 121 -5.13 16.29 14.27
CA THR A 121 -4.88 17.66 14.74
C THR A 121 -5.81 18.68 14.09
N PHE A 122 -6.00 18.59 12.77
CA PHE A 122 -6.74 19.56 11.95
C PHE A 122 -8.11 19.04 11.49
N LYS A 123 -8.92 18.52 12.41
CA LYS A 123 -10.24 17.91 12.11
C LYS A 123 -11.20 18.77 11.27
N LYS A 124 -11.03 20.10 11.30
CA LYS A 124 -11.91 21.08 10.62
C LYS A 124 -11.44 21.46 9.21
N TRP A 125 -10.19 21.22 8.83
CA TRP A 125 -9.67 21.61 7.53
C TRP A 125 -9.91 20.48 6.53
N ARG A 126 -10.95 20.63 5.71
CA ARG A 126 -11.21 19.73 4.58
C ARG A 126 -10.89 20.45 3.28
N PHE A 127 -9.88 19.97 2.57
CA PHE A 127 -9.60 20.44 1.22
C PHE A 127 -10.74 20.07 0.27
N PRO A 128 -11.01 20.89 -0.77
CA PRO A 128 -11.93 20.51 -1.83
C PRO A 128 -11.55 19.16 -2.42
N ARG A 129 -12.54 18.28 -2.60
CA ARG A 129 -12.36 16.88 -2.99
C ARG A 129 -11.43 16.72 -4.20
N MET A 130 -11.62 17.56 -5.22
CA MET A 130 -10.82 17.49 -6.46
C MET A 130 -9.35 17.83 -6.24
N ILE A 131 -9.04 18.83 -5.41
CA ILE A 131 -7.65 19.21 -5.11
C ILE A 131 -6.96 18.06 -4.37
N SER A 132 -7.64 17.49 -3.38
CA SER A 132 -7.11 16.36 -2.60
C SER A 132 -6.88 15.11 -3.47
N MET A 133 -7.80 14.83 -4.40
CA MET A 133 -7.65 13.76 -5.38
C MET A 133 -6.45 13.99 -6.30
N SER A 134 -6.35 15.16 -6.93
CA SER A 134 -5.23 15.49 -7.82
C SER A 134 -3.88 15.43 -7.11
N LEU A 135 -3.80 15.93 -5.87
CA LEU A 135 -2.59 15.84 -5.06
C LEU A 135 -2.22 14.39 -4.73
N THR A 136 -3.19 13.59 -4.31
CA THR A 136 -2.98 12.17 -3.97
C THR A 136 -2.52 11.40 -5.20
N LEU A 137 -3.22 11.54 -6.33
CA LEU A 137 -2.87 10.88 -7.59
C LEU A 137 -1.53 11.35 -8.13
N GLY A 138 -1.27 12.66 -8.13
CA GLY A 138 0.00 13.22 -8.57
C GLY A 138 1.17 12.69 -7.75
N PHE A 139 1.03 12.64 -6.42
CA PHE A 139 2.01 12.02 -5.54
C PHE A 139 2.19 10.52 -5.84
N MET A 140 1.09 9.80 -6.05
CA MET A 140 1.11 8.37 -6.34
C MET A 140 1.85 8.07 -7.65
N VAL A 141 1.50 8.79 -8.72
CA VAL A 141 2.11 8.63 -10.04
C VAL A 141 3.58 9.01 -9.97
N LYS A 142 3.93 10.15 -9.37
CA LYS A 142 5.31 10.62 -9.28
C LYS A 142 6.20 9.66 -8.48
N THR A 143 5.75 9.21 -7.32
CA THR A 143 6.54 8.26 -6.51
C THR A 143 6.63 6.90 -7.20
N SER A 144 5.55 6.44 -7.82
CA SER A 144 5.58 5.19 -8.58
C SER A 144 6.56 5.25 -9.75
N THR A 145 6.50 6.29 -10.59
CA THR A 145 7.43 6.40 -11.72
C THR A 145 8.88 6.52 -11.25
N TRP A 146 9.14 7.26 -10.18
CA TRP A 146 10.49 7.40 -9.64
C TRP A 146 11.10 6.06 -9.19
N PHE A 147 10.34 5.26 -8.45
CA PHE A 147 10.86 4.02 -7.86
C PHE A 147 10.76 2.81 -8.80
N TRP A 148 9.74 2.74 -9.67
CA TRP A 148 9.57 1.63 -10.61
C TRP A 148 10.43 1.76 -11.86
N PHE A 149 10.75 2.98 -12.32
CA PHE A 149 11.52 3.16 -13.55
C PHE A 149 12.94 2.55 -13.49
N PRO A 150 13.71 2.66 -12.39
CA PRO A 150 14.98 1.94 -12.23
C PRO A 150 14.81 0.42 -12.29
N ILE A 151 13.72 -0.12 -11.72
CA ILE A 151 13.41 -1.56 -11.75
C ILE A 151 13.13 -1.99 -13.19
N ILE A 152 12.29 -1.25 -13.92
CA ILE A 152 11.98 -1.55 -15.33
C ILE A 152 13.25 -1.48 -16.19
N LYS A 153 14.12 -0.49 -15.99
CA LYS A 153 15.41 -0.42 -16.68
C LYS A 153 16.30 -1.64 -16.40
N ARG A 154 16.39 -2.06 -15.14
CA ARG A 154 17.11 -3.30 -14.78
C ARG A 154 16.49 -4.53 -15.44
N LEU A 155 15.16 -4.63 -15.51
CA LEU A 155 14.49 -5.73 -16.20
C LEU A 155 14.84 -5.78 -17.68
N MET A 156 14.81 -4.63 -18.37
CA MET A 156 15.15 -4.55 -19.79
C MET A 156 16.60 -4.94 -20.04
N VAL A 157 17.55 -4.43 -19.23
CA VAL A 157 18.99 -4.74 -19.38
C VAL A 157 19.30 -6.21 -19.06
N THR A 158 18.64 -6.78 -18.05
CA THR A 158 18.88 -8.20 -17.68
C THR A 158 18.13 -9.16 -18.62
N GLY A 159 17.06 -8.69 -19.28
CA GLY A 159 16.27 -9.43 -20.26
C GLY A 159 16.94 -9.57 -21.63
N GLU A 160 18.01 -8.82 -21.93
CA GLU A 160 18.81 -8.98 -23.15
C GLU A 160 19.77 -10.18 -23.12
N TYR A 161 19.76 -10.98 -22.03
CA TYR A 161 20.59 -12.18 -21.89
C TYR A 161 19.79 -13.50 -21.84
N CYS A 162 18.56 -13.53 -22.36
CA CYS A 162 17.81 -14.77 -22.59
C CYS A 162 17.65 -15.05 -24.08
#